data_AF-A0AAW7DAL1-F1
#
_entry.id   AF-A0AAW7DAL1-F1
#
_cell.length_a   1.000
_cell.length_b   1.000
_cell.length_c   1.000
_cell.angle_alpha   90.00
_cell.angle_beta   90.00
_cell.angle_gamma   90.00
#
_symmetry.space_group_name_H-M   'P 1'
#
loop_
_entity.id
_entity.type
_entity.pdbx_description
1 polymer ?
#
loop_
_entity_poly.entity_id
_entity_poly.type
_entity_poly.pdbx_seq_one_letter_code
_entity_poly.pdbx_strand_id
1 'polypeptide(L)'
;MNSKVIIYTEKITNRINYIFDFIFRKFSGIDYNITTNFEEFSNSFLPKINFSNQTLEDEINFNVNDIFLETNIKENVDYSKLNEIGKSFYWLSRYEEYNAKTEQFDQHNRFLGSDLDYSRPIVDEICLDIQQKIQTKYPEISFKKRVFKQIITHDVDYAWKYLHHNSTIKYGSLFKKIIKGNINEAKKQINVLTHQEKDPYDTYNYLKGLAKKHEIETIFFWLLGDYSSFDKNHHWKNKTQQELIRTISNWAKIGIHPSYQSNVDAKLLTAEISRLKSITNNSVKSSRQHFIKLSFPYTYQQLLINEISEDYTMGFPHQIGFRAGTSTPFKWFDLSTNQQTMLTIYPFVAMDVTLKNYLLLTPQQAIDELKTLKQTIKNVNGTFITLFHQSNLTENWADWRKVYESIFK
;
A
#
# COMPACT_ATOMS: atom_id res chain seq x y z
N MET A 1 -25.27 -18.49 8.06
CA MET A 1 -24.28 -19.31 8.78
C MET A 1 -22.96 -19.13 8.07
N ASN A 2 -21.87 -18.77 8.76
CA ASN A 2 -20.56 -18.74 8.11
C ASN A 2 -20.11 -20.18 7.89
N SER A 3 -19.90 -20.58 6.64
CA SER A 3 -19.33 -21.89 6.31
C SER A 3 -18.02 -22.11 7.06
N LYS A 4 -17.67 -23.36 7.35
CA LYS A 4 -16.47 -23.71 8.09
C LYS A 4 -15.78 -24.92 7.48
N VAL A 5 -14.45 -24.91 7.42
CA VAL A 5 -13.63 -26.08 7.02
C VAL A 5 -12.84 -26.64 8.19
N ILE A 6 -12.46 -27.92 8.12
CA ILE A 6 -11.47 -28.52 9.03
C ILE A 6 -10.20 -28.85 8.25
N ILE A 7 -9.06 -28.51 8.84
CA ILE A 7 -7.74 -28.64 8.22
C ILE A 7 -6.88 -29.52 9.12
N TYR A 8 -6.43 -30.66 8.60
CA TYR A 8 -5.45 -31.49 9.29
C TYR A 8 -4.03 -31.02 8.97
N THR A 9 -3.16 -30.92 9.98
CA THR A 9 -1.72 -30.69 9.83
C THR A 9 -0.96 -31.44 10.91
N GLU A 10 0.26 -31.88 10.63
CA GLU A 10 1.09 -32.57 11.63
C GLU A 10 1.60 -31.60 12.71
N LYS A 11 1.68 -30.30 12.41
CA LYS A 11 2.14 -29.26 13.34
C LYS A 11 1.39 -27.95 13.11
N ILE A 12 0.99 -27.30 14.20
CA ILE A 12 0.41 -25.95 14.17
C ILE A 12 1.52 -24.93 14.43
N THR A 13 1.66 -23.94 13.54
CA THR A 13 2.62 -22.84 13.68
C THR A 13 1.96 -21.49 13.41
N ASN A 14 2.60 -20.40 13.84
CA ASN A 14 2.12 -19.04 13.56
C ASN A 14 2.02 -18.76 12.06
N ARG A 15 2.93 -19.30 11.25
CA ARG A 15 2.94 -19.14 9.78
C ARG A 15 1.74 -19.83 9.14
N ILE A 16 1.38 -21.04 9.61
CA ILE A 16 0.19 -21.79 9.16
C ILE A 16 -1.10 -21.05 9.56
N ASN A 17 -1.19 -20.61 10.81
CA ASN A 17 -2.35 -19.85 11.28
C ASN A 17 -2.52 -18.57 10.45
N TYR A 18 -1.44 -17.82 10.23
CA TYR A 18 -1.46 -16.59 9.45
C TYR A 18 -1.99 -16.79 8.02
N ILE A 19 -1.46 -17.79 7.30
CA ILE A 19 -1.85 -17.98 5.90
C ILE A 19 -3.29 -18.47 5.78
N PHE A 20 -3.76 -19.30 6.70
CA PHE A 20 -5.15 -19.77 6.72
C PHE A 20 -6.13 -18.69 7.21
N ASP A 21 -5.73 -17.82 8.13
CA ASP A 21 -6.49 -16.60 8.46
C ASP A 21 -6.67 -15.72 7.22
N PHE A 22 -5.62 -15.55 6.42
CA PHE A 22 -5.73 -14.80 5.18
C PHE A 22 -6.65 -15.50 4.15
N ILE A 23 -6.39 -16.77 3.83
CA ILE A 23 -7.12 -17.50 2.78
C ILE A 23 -8.60 -17.67 3.17
N PHE A 24 -8.90 -18.17 4.36
CA PHE A 24 -10.26 -18.56 4.73
C PHE A 24 -11.07 -17.40 5.30
N ARG A 25 -10.56 -16.72 6.33
CA ARG A 25 -11.33 -15.65 6.99
C ARG A 25 -11.31 -14.35 6.22
N LYS A 26 -10.12 -13.87 5.84
CA LYS A 26 -9.98 -12.56 5.19
C LYS A 26 -10.44 -12.58 3.73
N PHE A 27 -9.95 -13.54 2.95
CA PHE A 27 -10.20 -13.60 1.52
C PHE A 27 -11.54 -14.27 1.21
N SER A 28 -11.80 -15.44 1.79
CA SER A 28 -12.96 -16.28 1.47
C SER A 28 -14.20 -16.02 2.33
N GLY A 29 -14.03 -15.37 3.49
CA GLY A 29 -15.13 -15.05 4.40
C GLY A 29 -15.79 -16.27 5.05
N ILE A 30 -15.03 -17.35 5.23
CA ILE A 30 -15.45 -18.57 5.93
C ILE A 30 -14.54 -18.82 7.13
N ASP A 31 -15.01 -19.58 8.13
CA ASP A 31 -14.19 -19.95 9.28
C ASP A 31 -13.41 -21.25 9.00
N TYR A 32 -12.44 -21.57 9.85
CA TYR A 32 -11.72 -22.83 9.78
C TYR A 32 -11.39 -23.36 11.18
N ASN A 33 -11.15 -24.67 11.27
CA ASN A 33 -10.54 -25.32 12.43
C ASN A 33 -9.27 -26.04 11.98
N ILE A 34 -8.18 -25.92 12.72
CA ILE A 34 -6.96 -26.70 12.49
C ILE A 34 -6.88 -27.77 13.57
N THR A 35 -6.64 -29.01 13.18
CA THR A 35 -6.39 -30.11 14.11
C THR A 35 -5.12 -30.88 13.76
N THR A 36 -4.42 -31.34 14.79
CA THR A 36 -3.35 -32.34 14.68
C THR A 36 -3.84 -33.75 14.98
N ASN A 37 -5.11 -33.91 15.36
CA ASN A 37 -5.73 -35.19 15.63
C ASN A 37 -6.36 -35.73 14.35
N PHE A 38 -5.76 -36.78 13.79
CA PHE A 38 -6.26 -37.41 12.56
C PHE A 38 -7.64 -38.06 12.75
N GLU A 39 -7.96 -38.59 13.94
CA GLU A 39 -9.26 -39.19 14.21
C GLU A 39 -10.37 -38.12 14.24
N GLU A 40 -10.08 -36.95 14.85
CA GLU A 40 -10.98 -35.79 14.80
C GLU A 40 -11.22 -35.32 13.36
N PHE A 41 -10.14 -35.22 12.57
CA PHE A 41 -10.23 -34.86 11.17
C PHE A 41 -11.07 -35.85 10.38
N SER A 42 -10.76 -37.15 10.48
CA SER A 42 -11.41 -38.22 9.72
C SER A 42 -12.91 -38.32 10.01
N ASN A 43 -13.29 -38.19 11.28
CA ASN A 43 -14.68 -38.28 11.74
C ASN A 43 -15.48 -36.97 11.57
N SER A 44 -14.85 -35.89 11.07
CA SER A 44 -15.53 -34.60 10.91
C SER A 44 -16.51 -34.59 9.73
N PHE A 45 -17.68 -33.97 9.95
CA PHE A 45 -18.65 -33.68 8.89
C PHE A 45 -18.38 -32.35 8.16
N LEU A 46 -17.38 -31.58 8.60
CA LEU A 46 -17.00 -30.35 7.92
C LEU A 46 -16.27 -30.67 6.60
N PRO A 47 -16.31 -29.76 5.61
CA PRO A 47 -15.38 -29.80 4.49
C PRO A 47 -13.94 -29.99 4.95
N LYS A 48 -13.32 -31.08 4.50
CA LYS A 48 -11.98 -31.53 4.90
C LYS A 48 -10.91 -31.07 3.93
N ILE A 49 -9.80 -30.58 4.49
CA ILE A 49 -8.56 -30.25 3.78
C ILE A 49 -7.41 -30.91 4.52
N ASN A 50 -6.62 -31.71 3.81
CA ASN A 50 -5.39 -32.26 4.33
C ASN A 50 -4.21 -31.32 3.99
N PHE A 51 -3.57 -30.77 5.02
CA PHE A 51 -2.35 -29.99 4.93
C PHE A 51 -1.20 -30.74 5.60
N SER A 52 -0.74 -31.83 4.96
CA SER A 52 0.36 -32.69 5.44
C SER A 52 1.18 -33.20 4.25
N ASN A 53 2.31 -33.86 4.51
CA ASN A 53 3.12 -34.48 3.46
C ASN A 53 2.65 -35.88 3.05
N GLN A 54 1.58 -36.37 3.66
CA GLN A 54 0.89 -37.59 3.25
C GLN A 54 -0.27 -37.21 2.34
N THR A 55 -0.53 -38.00 1.30
CA THR A 55 -1.74 -37.85 0.48
C THR A 55 -2.85 -38.72 1.06
N LEU A 56 -4.00 -38.13 1.34
CA LEU A 56 -5.20 -38.84 1.74
C LEU A 56 -6.12 -39.01 0.53
N GLU A 57 -6.57 -40.24 0.31
CA GLU A 57 -7.54 -40.55 -0.73
C GLU A 57 -8.84 -39.78 -0.48
N ASP A 58 -9.49 -39.33 -1.57
CA ASP A 58 -10.71 -38.55 -1.51
C ASP A 58 -10.64 -37.30 -0.60
N GLU A 59 -9.49 -36.64 -0.50
CA GLU A 59 -9.38 -35.34 0.17
C GLU A 59 -8.74 -34.25 -0.69
N ILE A 60 -8.96 -32.99 -0.31
CA ILE A 60 -8.21 -31.87 -0.88
C ILE A 60 -6.86 -31.86 -0.18
N ASN A 61 -5.80 -32.14 -0.94
CA ASN A 61 -4.45 -32.31 -0.41
C ASN A 61 -3.54 -31.14 -0.78
N PHE A 62 -2.82 -30.63 0.21
CA PHE A 62 -1.75 -29.65 0.03
C PHE A 62 -0.55 -30.04 0.90
N ASN A 63 0.64 -30.12 0.30
CA ASN A 63 1.85 -30.46 1.05
C ASN A 63 2.28 -29.33 1.99
N VAL A 64 3.02 -29.65 3.04
CA VAL A 64 3.56 -28.63 3.96
C VAL A 64 4.98 -28.28 3.53
N ASN A 65 5.16 -27.09 2.93
CA ASN A 65 6.51 -26.59 2.65
C ASN A 65 7.25 -26.23 3.97
N ASP A 66 8.56 -26.47 4.01
CA ASP A 66 9.43 -26.18 5.17
C ASP A 66 9.29 -24.76 5.72
N ILE A 67 9.00 -23.79 4.84
CA ILE A 67 8.77 -22.38 5.19
C ILE A 67 7.72 -22.21 6.30
N PHE A 68 6.79 -23.16 6.47
CA PHE A 68 5.78 -23.12 7.53
C PHE A 68 6.24 -23.67 8.88
N LEU A 69 7.28 -24.50 8.88
CA LEU A 69 7.78 -25.24 10.04
C LEU A 69 8.97 -24.53 10.72
N GLU A 70 9.61 -23.63 10.00
CA GLU A 70 10.72 -22.80 10.45
C GLU A 70 10.33 -21.77 11.52
N THR A 71 11.24 -21.51 12.46
CA THR A 71 11.15 -20.39 13.42
C THR A 71 11.98 -19.19 13.00
N ASN A 72 13.09 -19.43 12.29
CA ASN A 72 14.01 -18.40 11.80
C ASN A 72 13.72 -18.06 10.33
N ILE A 73 14.34 -16.99 9.84
CA ILE A 73 14.33 -16.65 8.41
C ILE A 73 15.45 -17.44 7.75
N LYS A 74 15.08 -18.35 6.85
CA LYS A 74 16.02 -19.17 6.09
C LYS A 74 16.53 -18.38 4.90
N GLU A 75 17.84 -18.38 4.72
CA GLU A 75 18.46 -17.86 3.50
C GLU A 75 18.17 -18.79 2.32
N ASN A 76 17.93 -18.24 1.13
CA ASN A 76 17.77 -18.99 -0.13
C ASN A 76 16.56 -19.95 -0.17
N VAL A 77 15.37 -19.48 0.21
CA VAL A 77 14.12 -20.20 -0.09
C VAL A 77 13.92 -20.26 -1.60
N ASP A 78 13.89 -21.48 -2.14
CA ASP A 78 13.62 -21.75 -3.56
C ASP A 78 12.12 -21.59 -3.86
N TYR A 79 11.73 -20.40 -4.31
CA TYR A 79 10.34 -20.05 -4.63
C TYR A 79 9.70 -21.04 -5.62
N SER A 80 10.47 -21.61 -6.55
CA SER A 80 9.95 -22.51 -7.58
C SER A 80 9.40 -23.82 -7.00
N LYS A 81 9.92 -24.25 -5.84
CA LYS A 81 9.51 -25.47 -5.12
C LYS A 81 8.36 -25.26 -4.15
N LEU A 82 7.94 -24.01 -3.92
CA LEU A 82 6.80 -23.72 -3.07
C LEU A 82 5.49 -24.09 -3.79
N ASN A 83 4.57 -24.70 -3.06
CA ASN A 83 3.20 -24.90 -3.54
C ASN A 83 2.40 -23.59 -3.44
N GLU A 84 1.13 -23.62 -3.83
CA GLU A 84 0.26 -22.46 -3.85
C GLU A 84 0.12 -21.75 -2.48
N ILE A 85 0.02 -22.50 -1.39
CA ILE A 85 -0.09 -21.93 -0.03
C ILE A 85 1.25 -21.34 0.39
N GLY A 86 2.36 -22.05 0.13
CA GLY A 86 3.74 -21.59 0.38
C GLY A 86 4.06 -20.30 -0.37
N LYS A 87 3.71 -20.22 -1.65
CA LYS A 87 3.85 -19.00 -2.47
C LYS A 87 3.05 -17.85 -1.86
N SER A 88 1.80 -18.10 -1.47
CA SER A 88 0.95 -17.07 -0.85
C SER A 88 1.58 -16.52 0.44
N PHE A 89 2.13 -17.38 1.30
CA PHE A 89 2.87 -16.95 2.49
C PHE A 89 4.12 -16.14 2.13
N TYR A 90 4.92 -16.60 1.17
CA TYR A 90 6.14 -15.93 0.72
C TYR A 90 5.86 -14.49 0.27
N TRP A 91 4.81 -14.31 -0.55
CA TRP A 91 4.35 -13.02 -1.05
C TRP A 91 3.83 -12.11 0.06
N LEU A 92 2.92 -12.59 0.91
CA LEU A 92 2.29 -11.75 1.94
C LEU A 92 3.26 -11.39 3.09
N SER A 93 4.20 -12.26 3.43
CA SER A 93 5.23 -11.97 4.44
C SER A 93 6.37 -11.11 3.91
N ARG A 94 6.41 -10.86 2.58
CA ARG A 94 7.53 -10.23 1.87
C ARG A 94 8.86 -10.93 2.17
N TYR A 95 8.84 -12.27 2.19
CA TYR A 95 9.98 -13.08 2.61
C TYR A 95 11.28 -12.72 1.86
N GLU A 96 11.17 -12.42 0.56
CA GLU A 96 12.32 -11.99 -0.26
C GLU A 96 13.02 -10.74 0.26
N GLU A 97 12.31 -9.79 0.87
CA GLU A 97 12.89 -8.50 1.28
C GLU A 97 13.71 -8.61 2.56
N TYR A 98 13.45 -9.62 3.40
CA TYR A 98 14.26 -9.89 4.58
C TYR A 98 15.63 -10.48 4.24
N ASN A 99 15.75 -11.13 3.08
CA ASN A 99 16.98 -11.75 2.58
C ASN A 99 17.55 -11.01 1.35
N ALA A 100 16.99 -9.86 0.99
CA ALA A 100 17.37 -9.13 -0.20
C ALA A 100 18.80 -8.60 -0.07
N LYS A 101 19.57 -8.77 -1.15
CA LYS A 101 20.94 -8.29 -1.21
C LYS A 101 20.98 -6.80 -1.54
N THR A 102 22.08 -6.13 -1.21
CA THR A 102 22.25 -4.68 -1.38
C THR A 102 21.97 -4.22 -2.82
N GLU A 103 22.33 -5.01 -3.83
CA GLU A 103 22.09 -4.72 -5.25
C GLU A 103 20.61 -4.69 -5.65
N GLN A 104 19.72 -5.24 -4.82
CA GLN A 104 18.26 -5.21 -5.02
C GLN A 104 17.60 -3.96 -4.44
N PHE A 105 18.40 -2.99 -3.98
CA PHE A 105 17.92 -1.72 -3.47
C PHE A 105 18.47 -0.56 -4.31
N ASP A 106 17.66 0.48 -4.49
CA ASP A 106 18.15 1.72 -5.10
C ASP A 106 18.88 2.63 -4.10
N GLN A 107 19.34 3.78 -4.59
CA GLN A 107 20.03 4.81 -3.79
C GLN A 107 19.22 5.37 -2.61
N HIS A 108 17.91 5.10 -2.55
CA HIS A 108 17.02 5.50 -1.45
C HIS A 108 16.74 4.32 -0.49
N ASN A 109 17.43 3.19 -0.66
CA ASN A 109 17.20 1.91 0.03
C ASN A 109 15.77 1.39 -0.19
N ARG A 110 15.25 1.49 -1.42
CA ARG A 110 13.94 0.94 -1.78
C ARG A 110 14.12 -0.35 -2.57
N PHE A 111 13.42 -1.39 -2.15
CA PHE A 111 13.47 -2.69 -2.82
C PHE A 111 13.00 -2.58 -4.29
N LEU A 112 13.81 -3.13 -5.19
CA LEU A 112 13.60 -3.07 -6.63
C LEU A 112 12.86 -4.29 -7.21
N GLY A 113 12.58 -5.29 -6.39
CA GLY A 113 12.02 -6.57 -6.85
C GLY A 113 13.07 -7.65 -6.99
N SER A 114 12.61 -8.84 -7.34
CA SER A 114 13.41 -9.99 -7.76
C SER A 114 12.95 -10.47 -9.14
N ASP A 115 13.30 -11.69 -9.51
CA ASP A 115 12.89 -12.32 -10.78
C ASP A 115 11.42 -12.78 -10.80
N LEU A 116 10.63 -12.40 -9.78
CA LEU A 116 9.21 -12.70 -9.71
C LEU A 116 8.38 -11.80 -10.63
N ASP A 117 7.26 -12.34 -11.13
CA ASP A 117 6.29 -11.57 -11.91
C ASP A 117 5.35 -10.79 -10.99
N TYR A 118 5.54 -9.46 -10.95
CA TYR A 118 4.73 -8.53 -10.18
C TYR A 118 3.50 -8.00 -10.96
N SER A 119 3.27 -8.44 -12.20
CA SER A 119 2.16 -7.93 -13.03
C SER A 119 0.79 -8.48 -12.63
N ARG A 120 0.74 -9.52 -11.79
CA ARG A 120 -0.48 -10.25 -11.42
C ARG A 120 -0.70 -10.31 -9.91
N PRO A 121 -1.96 -10.29 -9.45
CA PRO A 121 -2.31 -10.50 -8.05
C PRO A 121 -2.31 -12.00 -7.71
N ILE A 122 -1.15 -12.66 -7.86
CA ILE A 122 -1.00 -14.11 -7.79
C ILE A 122 -1.58 -14.73 -6.51
N VAL A 123 -1.51 -14.03 -5.37
CA VAL A 123 -2.09 -14.50 -4.11
C VAL A 123 -3.62 -14.50 -4.16
N ASP A 124 -4.22 -13.47 -4.77
CA ASP A 124 -5.68 -13.41 -4.94
C ASP A 124 -6.15 -14.51 -5.91
N GLU A 125 -5.41 -14.75 -6.99
CA GLU A 125 -5.68 -15.82 -7.96
C GLU A 125 -5.60 -17.20 -7.29
N ILE A 126 -4.54 -17.47 -6.51
CA ILE A 126 -4.41 -18.71 -5.74
C ILE A 126 -5.59 -18.92 -4.79
N CYS A 127 -6.05 -17.86 -4.11
CA CYS A 127 -7.19 -17.99 -3.20
C CYS A 127 -8.48 -18.35 -3.94
N LEU A 128 -8.69 -17.83 -5.15
CA LEU A 128 -9.84 -18.20 -6.00
C LEU A 128 -9.73 -19.66 -6.47
N ASP A 129 -8.53 -20.11 -6.85
CA ASP A 129 -8.31 -21.51 -7.25
C ASP A 129 -8.59 -22.46 -6.08
N ILE A 130 -8.16 -22.11 -4.86
CA ILE A 130 -8.46 -22.87 -3.65
C ILE A 130 -9.97 -22.90 -3.38
N GLN A 131 -10.68 -21.76 -3.51
CA GLN A 131 -12.14 -21.73 -3.38
C GLN A 131 -12.81 -22.65 -4.40
N GLN A 132 -12.36 -22.63 -5.65
CA GLN A 132 -12.90 -23.50 -6.71
C GLN A 132 -12.68 -24.98 -6.40
N LYS A 133 -11.48 -25.37 -5.93
CA LYS A 133 -11.18 -26.76 -5.50
C LYS A 133 -12.12 -27.21 -4.39
N ILE A 134 -12.36 -26.35 -3.40
CA ILE A 134 -13.26 -26.65 -2.28
C ILE A 134 -14.71 -26.73 -2.75
N GLN A 135 -15.19 -25.77 -3.55
CA GLN A 135 -16.56 -25.75 -4.07
C GLN A 135 -16.86 -26.99 -4.93
N THR A 136 -15.89 -27.44 -5.72
CA THR A 136 -16.03 -28.63 -6.57
C THR A 136 -16.30 -29.90 -5.74
N LYS A 137 -15.63 -30.03 -4.59
CA LYS A 137 -15.81 -31.18 -3.70
C LYS A 137 -16.99 -31.01 -2.74
N TYR A 138 -17.25 -29.77 -2.32
CA TYR A 138 -18.28 -29.41 -1.34
C TYR A 138 -19.22 -28.33 -1.91
N PRO A 139 -20.17 -28.69 -2.79
CA PRO A 139 -21.01 -27.73 -3.51
C PRO A 139 -21.89 -26.83 -2.63
N GLU A 140 -22.18 -27.26 -1.41
CA GLU A 140 -23.00 -26.52 -0.45
C GLU A 140 -22.21 -25.45 0.33
N ILE A 141 -20.87 -25.43 0.22
CA ILE A 141 -20.07 -24.40 0.88
C ILE A 141 -20.38 -23.05 0.22
N SER A 142 -20.58 -22.00 1.03
CA SER A 142 -20.76 -20.64 0.53
C SER A 142 -19.60 -19.77 0.97
N PHE A 143 -18.95 -19.12 0.01
CA PHE A 143 -17.96 -18.07 0.25
C PHE A 143 -18.61 -16.69 0.30
N LYS A 144 -17.91 -15.73 0.90
CA LYS A 144 -18.32 -14.32 0.87
C LYS A 144 -18.25 -13.79 -0.55
N LYS A 145 -19.34 -13.14 -1.00
CA LYS A 145 -19.33 -12.35 -2.22
C LYS A 145 -18.41 -11.13 -2.03
N ARG A 146 -17.25 -11.17 -2.68
CA ARG A 146 -16.31 -10.05 -2.72
C ARG A 146 -16.83 -8.98 -3.68
N VAL A 147 -16.46 -7.73 -3.40
CA VAL A 147 -16.80 -6.59 -4.25
C VAL A 147 -15.52 -5.81 -4.54
N PHE A 148 -15.33 -5.45 -5.81
CA PHE A 148 -14.29 -4.51 -6.20
C PHE A 148 -14.40 -3.22 -5.37
N LYS A 149 -13.26 -2.75 -4.86
CA LYS A 149 -13.14 -1.48 -4.16
C LYS A 149 -12.11 -0.61 -4.85
N GLN A 150 -12.29 0.70 -4.75
CA GLN A 150 -11.32 1.68 -5.22
C GLN A 150 -11.02 2.67 -4.11
N ILE A 151 -9.74 2.94 -3.89
CA ILE A 151 -9.25 3.95 -2.95
C ILE A 151 -8.25 4.82 -3.70
N ILE A 152 -8.47 6.13 -3.68
CA ILE A 152 -7.53 7.08 -4.29
C ILE A 152 -6.76 7.74 -3.17
N THR A 153 -5.45 7.78 -3.32
CA THR A 153 -4.57 8.31 -2.29
C THR A 153 -3.71 9.42 -2.85
N HIS A 154 -3.49 10.44 -2.04
CA HIS A 154 -2.74 11.62 -2.43
C HIS A 154 -1.62 11.93 -1.46
N ASP A 155 -0.42 12.12 -2.00
CA ASP A 155 0.71 12.57 -1.21
C ASP A 155 0.80 14.10 -1.29
N VAL A 156 0.87 14.72 -0.12
CA VAL A 156 0.95 16.18 0.04
C VAL A 156 2.32 16.55 0.59
N ASP A 157 3.32 16.54 -0.29
CA ASP A 157 4.67 17.02 0.01
C ASP A 157 4.68 18.55 0.20
N TYR A 158 3.90 19.25 -0.63
CA TYR A 158 3.73 20.70 -0.60
C TYR A 158 2.26 21.02 -0.79
N ALA A 159 1.71 21.86 0.09
CA ALA A 159 0.33 22.33 -0.06
C ALA A 159 0.20 23.44 -1.11
N TRP A 160 1.27 24.21 -1.31
CA TRP A 160 1.34 25.35 -2.23
C TRP A 160 2.72 25.44 -2.87
N LYS A 161 2.78 25.89 -4.12
CA LYS A 161 4.04 26.09 -4.83
C LYS A 161 4.74 27.37 -4.37
N TYR A 162 3.98 28.45 -4.14
CA TYR A 162 4.52 29.77 -3.83
C TYR A 162 3.92 30.38 -2.56
N LEU A 163 2.62 30.18 -2.32
CA LEU A 163 1.96 30.76 -1.15
C LEU A 163 2.37 30.07 0.15
N HIS A 164 2.19 30.79 1.26
CA HIS A 164 2.37 30.32 2.64
C HIS A 164 3.75 29.78 3.03
N HIS A 165 4.74 29.83 2.13
CA HIS A 165 6.16 29.64 2.46
C HIS A 165 6.69 30.80 3.30
N ASN A 166 7.76 30.57 4.06
CA ASN A 166 8.47 31.65 4.75
C ASN A 166 9.06 32.65 3.74
N SER A 167 9.27 33.91 4.17
CA SER A 167 9.73 34.99 3.30
C SER A 167 11.05 34.66 2.59
N THR A 168 11.98 33.99 3.27
CA THR A 168 13.29 33.60 2.70
C THR A 168 13.13 32.67 1.50
N ILE A 169 12.31 31.62 1.61
CA ILE A 169 12.04 30.68 0.51
C ILE A 169 11.25 31.38 -0.61
N LYS A 170 10.22 32.14 -0.23
CA LYS A 170 9.32 32.84 -1.15
C LYS A 170 10.06 33.84 -2.03
N TYR A 171 10.84 34.75 -1.45
CA TYR A 171 11.56 35.77 -2.21
C TYR A 171 12.90 35.28 -2.75
N GLY A 172 13.57 34.33 -2.06
CA GLY A 172 14.81 33.72 -2.56
C GLY A 172 14.59 32.92 -3.84
N SER A 173 13.48 32.18 -3.95
CA SER A 173 13.13 31.48 -5.19
C SER A 173 12.80 32.43 -6.35
N LEU A 174 12.16 33.57 -6.06
CA LEU A 174 11.88 34.61 -7.05
C LEU A 174 13.18 35.25 -7.55
N PHE A 175 14.06 35.67 -6.64
CA PHE A 175 15.36 36.26 -6.97
C PHE A 175 16.21 35.32 -7.83
N LYS A 176 16.26 34.02 -7.47
CA LYS A 176 16.96 32.99 -8.24
C LYS A 176 16.44 32.88 -9.68
N LYS A 177 15.12 32.98 -9.90
CA LYS A 177 14.54 32.93 -11.25
C LYS A 177 14.90 34.16 -12.09
N ILE A 178 14.90 35.34 -11.46
CA ILE A 178 15.29 36.59 -12.11
C ILE A 178 16.75 36.51 -12.57
N ILE A 179 17.67 36.11 -11.69
CA ILE A 179 19.10 35.94 -12.04
C ILE A 179 19.29 34.90 -13.16
N LYS A 180 18.52 33.81 -13.14
CA LYS A 180 18.58 32.77 -14.18
C LYS A 180 17.91 33.15 -15.50
N GLY A 181 17.30 34.34 -15.60
CA GLY A 181 16.59 34.77 -16.81
C GLY A 181 15.22 34.11 -17.04
N ASN A 182 14.67 33.40 -16.04
CA ASN A 182 13.37 32.75 -16.12
C ASN A 182 12.22 33.74 -15.89
N ILE A 183 12.11 34.78 -16.74
CA ILE A 183 11.20 35.91 -16.57
C ILE A 183 9.74 35.47 -16.48
N ASN A 184 9.32 34.50 -17.32
CA ASN A 184 7.94 34.00 -17.31
C ASN A 184 7.57 33.33 -15.98
N GLU A 185 8.46 32.50 -15.42
CA GLU A 185 8.23 31.86 -14.11
C GLU A 185 8.26 32.86 -12.95
N ALA A 186 9.08 33.91 -13.06
CA ALA A 186 9.13 34.99 -12.08
C ALA A 186 7.82 35.80 -12.11
N LYS A 187 7.32 36.18 -13.29
CA LYS A 187 6.04 36.85 -13.46
C LYS A 187 4.88 36.01 -12.91
N LYS A 188 4.84 34.72 -13.23
CA LYS A 188 3.84 33.80 -12.69
C LYS A 188 3.87 33.75 -11.17
N GLN A 189 5.07 33.63 -10.58
CA GLN A 189 5.21 33.66 -9.12
C GLN A 189 4.67 34.98 -8.55
N ILE A 190 5.04 36.14 -9.12
CA ILE A 190 4.53 37.45 -8.66
C ILE A 190 3.00 37.49 -8.71
N ASN A 191 2.39 37.08 -9.83
CA ASN A 191 0.94 37.05 -9.99
C ASN A 191 0.25 36.20 -8.92
N VAL A 192 0.82 35.04 -8.58
CA VAL A 192 0.30 34.20 -7.48
C VAL A 192 0.47 34.88 -6.13
N LEU A 193 1.62 35.48 -5.87
CA LEU A 193 1.91 36.16 -4.61
C LEU A 193 1.07 37.43 -4.38
N THR A 194 0.60 38.06 -5.46
CA THR A 194 -0.32 39.21 -5.44
C THR A 194 -1.79 38.79 -5.61
N HIS A 195 -2.08 37.49 -5.60
CA HIS A 195 -3.43 36.92 -5.75
C HIS A 195 -4.13 37.24 -7.08
N GLN A 196 -3.38 37.61 -8.12
CA GLN A 196 -3.89 37.75 -9.49
C GLN A 196 -4.07 36.40 -10.18
N GLU A 197 -3.31 35.38 -9.76
CA GLU A 197 -3.44 34.00 -10.20
C GLU A 197 -3.57 33.03 -9.01
N LYS A 198 -4.25 31.91 -9.22
CA LYS A 198 -4.35 30.84 -8.23
C LYS A 198 -3.00 30.10 -8.11
N ASP A 199 -2.61 29.71 -6.90
CA ASP A 199 -1.44 28.86 -6.72
C ASP A 199 -1.65 27.51 -7.45
N PRO A 200 -0.70 27.08 -8.30
CA PRO A 200 -0.87 25.88 -9.11
C PRO A 200 -0.96 24.58 -8.30
N TYR A 201 -0.48 24.57 -7.05
CA TYR A 201 -0.60 23.40 -6.18
C TYR A 201 -1.85 23.46 -5.30
N ASP A 202 -2.68 24.51 -5.37
CA ASP A 202 -3.99 24.49 -4.73
C ASP A 202 -5.01 23.78 -5.63
N THR A 203 -4.99 22.43 -5.61
CA THR A 203 -5.87 21.59 -6.44
C THR A 203 -7.03 20.96 -5.65
N TYR A 204 -7.13 21.22 -4.34
CA TYR A 204 -8.01 20.48 -3.42
C TYR A 204 -9.49 20.55 -3.77
N ASN A 205 -10.01 21.70 -4.23
CA ASN A 205 -11.41 21.82 -4.65
C ASN A 205 -11.73 20.96 -5.88
N TYR A 206 -10.78 20.86 -6.82
CA TYR A 206 -10.92 20.00 -7.99
C TYR A 206 -10.92 18.52 -7.57
N LEU A 207 -10.00 18.12 -6.69
CA LEU A 207 -9.95 16.76 -6.15
C LEU A 207 -11.23 16.39 -5.39
N LYS A 208 -11.73 17.30 -4.55
CA LYS A 208 -13.00 17.14 -3.82
C LYS A 208 -14.18 16.95 -4.76
N GLY A 209 -14.24 17.72 -5.85
CA GLY A 209 -15.30 17.61 -6.85
C GLY A 209 -15.35 16.22 -7.49
N LEU A 210 -14.19 15.68 -7.88
CA LEU A 210 -14.10 14.33 -8.45
C LEU A 210 -14.42 13.23 -7.43
N ALA A 211 -13.85 13.32 -6.23
CA ALA A 211 -14.10 12.36 -5.16
C ALA A 211 -15.60 12.25 -4.82
N LYS A 212 -16.28 13.41 -4.67
CA LYS A 212 -17.72 13.45 -4.39
C LYS A 212 -18.57 12.96 -5.56
N LYS A 213 -18.23 13.34 -6.79
CA LYS A 213 -18.99 12.96 -7.98
C LYS A 213 -19.02 11.43 -8.18
N HIS A 214 -17.94 10.75 -7.85
CA HIS A 214 -17.77 9.32 -8.07
C HIS A 214 -17.88 8.48 -6.79
N GLU A 215 -18.13 9.11 -5.64
CA GLU A 215 -18.25 8.46 -4.33
C GLU A 215 -17.06 7.57 -3.97
N ILE A 216 -15.85 8.00 -4.34
CA ILE A 216 -14.62 7.22 -4.13
C ILE A 216 -13.94 7.63 -2.83
N GLU A 217 -13.59 6.63 -2.03
CA GLU A 217 -12.78 6.82 -0.83
C GLU A 217 -11.45 7.49 -1.18
N THR A 218 -11.21 8.64 -0.53
CA THR A 218 -10.02 9.47 -0.78
C THR A 218 -9.24 9.67 0.51
N ILE A 219 -7.92 9.50 0.43
CA ILE A 219 -7.00 9.63 1.57
C ILE A 219 -5.86 10.58 1.20
N PHE A 220 -5.59 11.58 2.02
CA PHE A 220 -4.42 12.44 1.88
C PHE A 220 -3.36 12.09 2.93
N PHE A 221 -2.14 11.80 2.51
CA PHE A 221 -0.98 11.63 3.40
C PHE A 221 -0.19 12.92 3.44
N TRP A 222 -0.02 13.49 4.64
CA TRP A 222 0.54 14.83 4.80
C TRP A 222 1.97 14.82 5.34
N LEU A 223 2.89 15.47 4.63
CA LEU A 223 4.27 15.62 5.07
C LEU A 223 4.38 16.72 6.13
N LEU A 224 4.75 16.34 7.35
CA LEU A 224 4.89 17.25 8.49
C LEU A 224 6.28 17.19 9.14
N GLY A 225 7.27 16.73 8.38
CA GLY A 225 8.67 16.73 8.76
C GLY A 225 9.27 18.12 8.88
N ASP A 226 10.48 18.16 9.42
CA ASP A 226 11.30 19.38 9.42
C ASP A 226 12.00 19.54 8.05
N TYR A 227 12.23 20.80 7.66
CA TYR A 227 12.79 21.11 6.34
C TYR A 227 14.19 20.50 6.18
N SER A 228 14.39 19.71 5.13
CA SER A 228 15.59 18.93 4.83
C SER A 228 15.90 18.93 3.33
N SER A 229 16.96 18.21 2.92
CA SER A 229 17.31 18.03 1.51
C SER A 229 16.20 17.34 0.70
N PHE A 230 15.51 16.37 1.33
CA PHE A 230 14.46 15.56 0.70
C PHE A 230 13.06 16.07 1.06
N ASP A 231 12.88 16.68 2.24
CA ASP A 231 11.59 17.15 2.75
C ASP A 231 11.54 18.68 2.72
N LYS A 232 10.84 19.27 1.76
CA LYS A 232 10.78 20.74 1.61
C LYS A 232 9.38 21.29 1.87
N ASN A 233 8.60 20.55 2.65
CA ASN A 233 7.23 20.88 3.03
C ASN A 233 7.14 22.21 3.80
N HIS A 234 5.93 22.72 3.87
CA HIS A 234 5.58 23.81 4.78
C HIS A 234 5.75 23.36 6.24
N HIS A 235 6.24 24.28 7.08
CA HIS A 235 6.42 24.02 8.50
C HIS A 235 5.07 23.72 9.18
N TRP A 236 4.99 22.67 9.98
CA TRP A 236 3.72 22.18 10.57
C TRP A 236 2.95 23.20 11.44
N LYS A 237 3.63 24.22 11.98
CA LYS A 237 3.00 25.37 12.69
C LYS A 237 2.35 26.41 11.76
N ASN A 238 2.41 26.23 10.45
CA ASN A 238 1.76 27.13 9.50
C ASN A 238 0.24 27.08 9.68
N LYS A 239 -0.36 28.17 10.18
CA LYS A 239 -1.80 28.23 10.49
C LYS A 239 -2.68 27.93 9.28
N THR A 240 -2.31 28.40 8.09
CA THR A 240 -3.09 28.14 6.87
C THR A 240 -3.05 26.67 6.49
N GLN A 241 -1.91 26.00 6.62
CA GLN A 241 -1.80 24.55 6.38
C GLN A 241 -2.61 23.76 7.40
N GLN A 242 -2.56 24.13 8.68
CA GLN A 242 -3.36 23.46 9.71
C GLN A 242 -4.86 23.56 9.40
N GLU A 243 -5.31 24.74 8.98
CA GLU A 243 -6.70 24.96 8.61
C GLU A 243 -7.11 24.18 7.36
N LEU A 244 -6.21 24.09 6.38
CA LEU A 244 -6.40 23.27 5.19
C LEU A 244 -6.53 21.78 5.54
N ILE A 245 -5.65 21.25 6.40
CA ILE A 245 -5.71 19.86 6.88
C ILE A 245 -7.06 19.60 7.57
N ARG A 246 -7.49 20.48 8.47
CA ARG A 246 -8.81 20.37 9.14
C ARG A 246 -9.95 20.41 8.14
N THR A 247 -9.91 21.34 7.20
CA THR A 247 -10.93 21.47 6.15
C THR A 247 -11.04 20.22 5.28
N ILE A 248 -9.90 19.59 4.93
CA ILE A 248 -9.88 18.35 4.15
C ILE A 248 -10.38 17.16 4.98
N SER A 249 -10.04 17.12 6.27
CA SER A 249 -10.48 16.06 7.18
C SER A 249 -12.01 15.96 7.34
N ASN A 250 -12.75 17.02 6.99
CA ASN A 250 -14.21 17.01 6.97
C ASN A 250 -14.84 16.19 5.83
N TRP A 251 -14.06 15.79 4.82
CA TRP A 251 -14.61 15.05 3.65
C TRP A 251 -13.69 13.95 3.09
N ALA A 252 -12.43 13.90 3.50
CA ALA A 252 -11.48 12.84 3.15
C ALA A 252 -10.70 12.40 4.39
N LYS A 253 -10.14 11.19 4.34
CA LYS A 253 -9.27 10.70 5.41
C LYS A 253 -7.92 11.40 5.34
N ILE A 254 -7.30 11.64 6.50
CA ILE A 254 -5.94 12.18 6.60
C ILE A 254 -5.04 11.14 7.27
N GLY A 255 -3.92 10.82 6.62
CA GLY A 255 -2.83 10.02 7.16
C GLY A 255 -1.56 10.84 7.32
N ILE A 256 -0.60 10.31 8.07
CA ILE A 256 0.74 10.89 8.15
C ILE A 256 1.56 10.49 6.93
N HIS A 257 2.35 11.40 6.39
CA HIS A 257 3.42 11.10 5.41
C HIS A 257 4.77 11.28 6.10
N PRO A 258 5.31 10.28 6.82
CA PRO A 258 6.53 10.47 7.59
C PRO A 258 7.70 10.83 6.68
N SER A 259 8.52 11.76 7.14
CA SER A 259 9.64 12.34 6.39
C SER A 259 10.68 11.30 6.02
N TYR A 260 11.54 11.65 5.06
CA TYR A 260 12.63 10.78 4.62
C TYR A 260 13.53 10.36 5.79
N GLN A 261 13.85 11.30 6.69
CA GLN A 261 14.72 11.07 7.84
C GLN A 261 14.05 10.23 8.94
N SER A 262 12.73 10.30 9.10
CA SER A 262 11.98 9.53 10.10
C SER A 262 12.10 8.02 9.92
N ASN A 263 12.47 7.56 8.73
CA ASN A 263 12.66 6.14 8.43
C ASN A 263 13.92 5.54 9.10
N VAL A 264 14.81 6.37 9.65
CA VAL A 264 15.98 5.94 10.45
C VAL A 264 15.99 6.55 11.85
N ASP A 265 15.16 7.57 12.11
CA ASP A 265 15.03 8.21 13.41
C ASP A 265 13.60 8.10 13.95
N ALA A 266 13.40 7.14 14.85
CA ALA A 266 12.13 6.90 15.52
C ALA A 266 11.58 8.12 16.28
N LYS A 267 12.44 9.01 16.81
CA LYS A 267 11.98 10.20 17.54
C LYS A 267 11.32 11.19 16.59
N LEU A 268 11.85 11.33 15.38
CA LEU A 268 11.23 12.17 14.35
C LEU A 268 9.87 11.60 13.93
N LEU A 269 9.76 10.28 13.73
CA LEU A 269 8.48 9.64 13.42
C LEU A 269 7.43 9.94 14.50
N THR A 270 7.77 9.73 15.78
CA THR A 270 6.86 10.03 16.91
C THR A 270 6.46 11.50 16.94
N ALA A 271 7.41 12.41 16.72
CA ALA A 271 7.14 13.84 16.69
C ALA A 271 6.20 14.21 15.53
N GLU A 272 6.42 13.67 14.33
CA GLU A 272 5.61 13.94 13.14
C GLU A 272 4.18 13.43 13.27
N ILE A 273 4.00 12.22 13.81
CA ILE A 273 2.68 11.66 14.14
C ILE A 273 1.97 12.55 15.18
N SER A 274 2.69 13.00 16.21
CA SER A 274 2.16 13.89 17.24
C SER A 274 1.74 15.25 16.68
N ARG A 275 2.48 15.79 15.70
CA ARG A 275 2.11 17.03 14.99
C ARG A 275 0.76 16.86 14.30
N LEU A 276 0.57 15.79 13.52
CA LEU A 276 -0.71 15.56 12.83
C LEU A 276 -1.87 15.35 13.82
N LYS A 277 -1.64 14.60 14.89
CA LYS A 277 -2.61 14.40 15.98
C LYS A 277 -3.03 15.73 16.59
N SER A 278 -2.09 16.64 16.86
CA SER A 278 -2.38 17.98 17.38
C SER A 278 -3.17 18.85 16.39
N ILE A 279 -2.89 18.76 15.09
CA ILE A 279 -3.56 19.57 14.07
C ILE A 279 -5.02 19.13 13.89
N THR A 280 -5.26 17.82 13.82
CA THR A 280 -6.57 17.22 13.54
C THR A 280 -7.41 16.99 14.79
N ASN A 281 -6.82 17.03 15.98
CA ASN A 281 -7.42 16.62 17.25
C ASN A 281 -8.00 15.19 17.19
N ASN A 282 -7.42 14.32 16.37
CA ASN A 282 -7.86 12.95 16.13
C ASN A 282 -6.67 11.99 16.21
N SER A 283 -6.94 10.72 16.50
CA SER A 283 -5.90 9.69 16.42
C SER A 283 -5.43 9.50 14.97
N VAL A 284 -4.13 9.45 14.76
CA VAL A 284 -3.54 9.12 13.46
C VAL A 284 -3.40 7.61 13.37
N LYS A 285 -4.00 6.98 12.36
CA LYS A 285 -4.01 5.52 12.20
C LYS A 285 -3.40 5.03 10.90
N SER A 286 -3.29 5.90 9.90
CA SER A 286 -2.80 5.56 8.57
C SER A 286 -1.50 6.29 8.26
N SER A 287 -0.56 5.58 7.65
CA SER A 287 0.76 6.09 7.27
C SER A 287 1.07 5.77 5.80
N ARG A 288 1.89 6.62 5.19
CA ARG A 288 2.61 6.33 3.96
C ARG A 288 4.00 6.93 4.04
N GLN A 289 5.05 6.17 3.88
CA GLN A 289 6.41 6.69 3.97
C GLN A 289 6.73 7.60 2.77
N HIS A 290 7.37 8.75 3.03
CA HIS A 290 7.93 9.56 1.95
C HIS A 290 8.95 8.75 1.15
N PHE A 291 8.98 8.96 -0.16
CA PHE A 291 9.74 8.14 -1.13
C PHE A 291 9.32 6.67 -1.18
N ILE A 292 8.22 6.26 -0.55
CA ILE A 292 7.78 4.87 -0.37
C ILE A 292 8.85 3.95 0.25
N LYS A 293 9.68 4.53 1.13
CA LYS A 293 10.84 3.87 1.73
C LYS A 293 10.42 2.89 2.84
N LEU A 294 10.68 1.60 2.63
CA LEU A 294 10.44 0.53 3.60
C LEU A 294 11.74 -0.19 3.92
N SER A 295 12.03 -0.33 5.21
CA SER A 295 13.11 -1.17 5.72
C SER A 295 12.51 -2.22 6.65
N PHE A 296 12.56 -3.48 6.23
CA PHE A 296 12.05 -4.59 7.02
C PHE A 296 13.06 -5.06 8.08
N PRO A 297 12.61 -5.38 9.31
CA PRO A 297 11.26 -5.17 9.87
C PRO A 297 11.07 -3.75 10.47
N TYR A 298 12.14 -2.95 10.54
CA TYR A 298 12.23 -1.72 11.33
C TYR A 298 11.07 -0.74 11.09
N THR A 299 10.79 -0.36 9.84
CA THR A 299 9.79 0.67 9.53
C THR A 299 8.42 0.31 10.10
N TYR A 300 7.96 -0.93 9.90
CA TYR A 300 6.63 -1.37 10.35
C TYR A 300 6.56 -1.57 11.87
N GLN A 301 7.65 -2.00 12.50
CA GLN A 301 7.73 -2.03 13.97
C GLN A 301 7.61 -0.61 14.56
N GLN A 302 8.29 0.39 13.98
CA GLN A 302 8.18 1.77 14.43
C GLN A 302 6.77 2.35 14.23
N LEU A 303 6.08 1.98 13.15
CA LEU A 303 4.67 2.35 12.96
C LEU A 303 3.78 1.77 14.07
N LEU A 304 3.93 0.49 14.39
CA LEU A 304 3.16 -0.18 15.46
C LEU A 304 3.42 0.44 16.85
N ILE A 305 4.67 0.76 17.18
CA ILE A 305 5.05 1.44 18.43
C ILE A 305 4.33 2.79 18.56
N ASN A 306 4.09 3.47 17.43
CA ASN A 306 3.38 4.75 17.38
C ASN A 306 1.86 4.59 17.12
N GLU A 307 1.29 3.42 17.38
CA GLU A 307 -0.14 3.11 17.26
C GLU A 307 -0.74 3.30 15.85
N ILE A 308 0.10 3.30 14.81
CA ILE A 308 -0.33 3.24 13.42
C ILE A 308 -0.77 1.80 13.11
N SER A 309 -1.98 1.66 12.57
CA SER A 309 -2.60 0.36 12.29
C SER A 309 -2.79 0.09 10.79
N GLU A 310 -2.53 1.09 9.95
CA GLU A 310 -2.65 0.99 8.49
C GLU A 310 -1.44 1.62 7.80
N ASP A 311 -0.83 0.90 6.86
CA ASP A 311 0.24 1.41 6.01
C ASP A 311 -0.16 1.29 4.53
N TYR A 312 0.10 2.36 3.77
CA TYR A 312 -0.21 2.48 2.34
C TYR A 312 1.06 2.69 1.50
N THR A 313 2.20 2.19 1.98
CA THR A 313 3.54 2.37 1.39
C THR A 313 3.92 1.24 0.44
N MET A 314 3.32 0.04 0.61
CA MET A 314 3.67 -1.17 -0.14
C MET A 314 3.32 -1.05 -1.64
N GLY A 315 4.28 -0.61 -2.43
CA GLY A 315 4.27 -0.58 -3.90
C GLY A 315 5.69 -0.35 -4.42
N PHE A 316 5.88 -0.33 -5.74
CA PHE A 316 7.19 -0.09 -6.35
C PHE A 316 7.36 1.36 -6.80
N PRO A 317 8.60 1.89 -6.76
CA PRO A 317 8.84 3.25 -7.24
C PRO A 317 8.96 3.30 -8.76
N HIS A 318 9.51 2.25 -9.37
CA HIS A 318 9.98 2.23 -10.75
C HIS A 318 9.13 1.34 -11.70
N GLN A 319 8.18 0.58 -11.16
CA GLN A 319 7.29 -0.29 -11.94
C GLN A 319 5.88 -0.29 -11.34
N ILE A 320 4.90 -0.67 -12.15
CA ILE A 320 3.51 -0.87 -11.72
C ILE A 320 3.26 -2.34 -11.38
N GLY A 321 2.22 -2.63 -10.60
CA GLY A 321 1.82 -4.00 -10.28
C GLY A 321 1.71 -4.28 -8.78
N PHE A 322 1.81 -5.54 -8.41
CA PHE A 322 1.43 -6.08 -7.10
C PHE A 322 2.69 -6.45 -6.31
N ARG A 323 3.32 -5.48 -5.63
CA ARG A 323 4.54 -5.74 -4.83
C ARG A 323 4.36 -6.85 -3.81
N ALA A 324 3.19 -6.97 -3.17
CA ALA A 324 2.87 -8.05 -2.23
C ALA A 324 2.15 -9.25 -2.87
N GLY A 325 2.10 -9.33 -4.21
CA GLY A 325 1.37 -10.37 -4.96
C GLY A 325 -0.14 -10.33 -4.76
N THR A 326 -0.68 -9.28 -4.14
CA THR A 326 -2.10 -9.13 -3.84
C THR A 326 -2.60 -7.70 -3.97
N SER A 327 -3.89 -7.57 -4.28
CA SER A 327 -4.71 -6.35 -4.20
C SER A 327 -5.63 -6.34 -2.98
N THR A 328 -5.59 -7.39 -2.15
CA THR A 328 -6.38 -7.49 -0.92
C THR A 328 -5.57 -6.96 0.26
N PRO A 329 -6.08 -5.99 1.04
CA PRO A 329 -5.41 -5.57 2.26
C PRO A 329 -5.19 -6.72 3.22
N PHE A 330 -4.00 -6.85 3.81
CA PHE A 330 -3.60 -7.99 4.63
C PHE A 330 -2.92 -7.55 5.92
N LYS A 331 -2.91 -8.40 6.95
CA LYS A 331 -2.14 -8.12 8.17
C LYS A 331 -0.67 -8.41 7.90
N TRP A 332 0.24 -7.56 8.36
CA TRP A 332 1.66 -7.84 8.20
C TRP A 332 2.08 -8.97 9.14
N PHE A 333 2.76 -9.98 8.59
CA PHE A 333 3.48 -11.00 9.35
C PHE A 333 4.93 -10.57 9.52
N ASP A 334 5.34 -10.30 10.75
CA ASP A 334 6.73 -9.96 11.03
C ASP A 334 7.55 -11.25 11.14
N LEU A 335 8.32 -11.54 10.09
CA LEU A 335 9.19 -12.73 10.05
C LEU A 335 10.28 -12.70 11.12
N SER A 336 10.69 -11.52 11.60
CA SER A 336 11.73 -11.41 12.63
C SER A 336 11.27 -11.87 14.02
N THR A 337 9.97 -11.73 14.30
CA THR A 337 9.33 -12.19 15.54
C THR A 337 8.47 -13.43 15.32
N ASN A 338 8.33 -13.87 14.07
CA ASN A 338 7.50 -14.98 13.62
C ASN A 338 6.03 -14.86 14.06
N GLN A 339 5.46 -13.65 13.96
CA GLN A 339 4.12 -13.32 14.45
C GLN A 339 3.31 -12.47 13.46
N GLN A 340 2.01 -12.72 13.38
CA GLN A 340 1.06 -11.80 12.76
C GLN A 340 0.90 -10.57 13.65
N THR A 341 1.00 -9.39 13.06
CA THR A 341 0.82 -8.11 13.76
C THR A 341 -0.56 -7.50 13.51
N MET A 342 -0.86 -6.41 14.21
CA MET A 342 -2.10 -5.65 13.98
C MET A 342 -2.01 -4.66 12.82
N LEU A 343 -0.84 -4.45 12.22
CA LEU A 343 -0.64 -3.53 11.11
C LEU A 343 -1.28 -4.11 9.84
N THR A 344 -2.15 -3.34 9.20
CA THR A 344 -2.78 -3.70 7.93
C THR A 344 -2.07 -3.01 6.79
N ILE A 345 -1.62 -3.78 5.81
CA ILE A 345 -0.96 -3.27 4.61
C ILE A 345 -2.00 -3.11 3.51
N TYR A 346 -2.03 -1.91 2.92
CA TYR A 346 -2.86 -1.55 1.78
C TYR A 346 -1.95 -1.31 0.57
N PRO A 347 -1.62 -2.35 -0.22
CA PRO A 347 -0.71 -2.20 -1.34
C PRO A 347 -1.32 -1.33 -2.44
N PHE A 348 -0.52 -0.44 -3.02
CA PHE A 348 -0.90 0.34 -4.20
C PHE A 348 -0.24 -0.22 -5.45
N VAL A 349 -0.90 -0.05 -6.60
CA VAL A 349 -0.48 -0.69 -7.87
C VAL A 349 0.12 0.25 -8.89
N ALA A 350 -0.13 1.55 -8.76
CA ALA A 350 0.42 2.55 -9.66
C ALA A 350 0.57 3.90 -8.97
N MET A 351 1.59 4.65 -9.39
CA MET A 351 1.90 6.00 -8.97
C MET A 351 2.12 6.90 -10.18
N ASP A 352 1.66 8.15 -10.11
CA ASP A 352 1.83 9.17 -11.16
C ASP A 352 3.30 9.35 -11.61
N VAL A 353 4.22 9.48 -10.66
CA VAL A 353 5.67 9.62 -10.93
C VAL A 353 6.24 8.34 -11.54
N THR A 354 5.76 7.15 -11.14
CA THR A 354 6.16 5.89 -11.78
C THR A 354 5.79 5.88 -13.25
N LEU A 355 4.53 6.20 -13.56
CA LEU A 355 4.02 6.19 -14.94
C LEU A 355 4.76 7.20 -15.83
N LYS A 356 5.00 8.42 -15.34
CA LYS A 356 5.62 9.48 -16.15
C LYS A 356 7.13 9.46 -16.14
N ASN A 357 7.75 9.42 -14.97
CA ASN A 357 9.17 9.72 -14.81
C ASN A 357 10.06 8.46 -14.84
N TYR A 358 9.53 7.31 -14.40
CA TYR A 358 10.27 6.05 -14.45
C TYR A 358 9.99 5.28 -15.75
N LEU A 359 8.71 5.06 -16.07
CA LEU A 359 8.30 4.32 -17.26
C LEU A 359 8.26 5.18 -18.53
N LEU A 360 8.38 6.51 -18.41
CA LEU A 360 8.39 7.45 -19.53
C LEU A 360 7.18 7.33 -20.46
N LEU A 361 6.03 6.94 -19.90
CA LEU A 361 4.82 6.73 -20.68
C LEU A 361 4.24 8.04 -21.18
N THR A 362 3.63 8.00 -22.36
CA THR A 362 2.69 9.05 -22.75
C THR A 362 1.42 8.97 -21.89
N PRO A 363 0.65 10.06 -21.74
CA PRO A 363 -0.62 10.01 -21.02
C PRO A 363 -1.60 8.95 -21.53
N GLN A 364 -1.61 8.65 -22.84
CA GLN A 364 -2.50 7.63 -23.38
C GLN A 364 -2.05 6.22 -22.96
N GLN A 365 -0.76 5.91 -23.05
CA GLN A 365 -0.21 4.64 -22.56
C GLN A 365 -0.48 4.47 -21.06
N ALA A 366 -0.27 5.51 -20.25
CA ALA A 366 -0.56 5.46 -18.81
C ALA A 366 -2.04 5.17 -18.51
N ILE A 367 -2.97 5.71 -19.30
CA ILE A 367 -4.41 5.40 -19.19
C ILE A 367 -4.68 3.92 -19.49
N ASP A 368 -4.06 3.39 -20.53
CA ASP A 368 -4.28 2.01 -20.95
C ASP A 368 -3.69 1.01 -19.93
N GLU A 369 -2.52 1.31 -19.35
CA GLU A 369 -1.96 0.54 -18.22
C GLU A 369 -2.89 0.56 -16.99
N LEU A 370 -3.39 1.74 -16.61
CA LEU A 370 -4.30 1.87 -15.47
C LEU A 370 -5.63 1.14 -15.70
N LYS A 371 -6.15 1.11 -16.92
CA LYS A 371 -7.33 0.31 -17.28
C LYS A 371 -7.05 -1.18 -17.15
N THR A 372 -5.90 -1.65 -17.64
CA THR A 372 -5.49 -3.06 -17.51
C THR A 372 -5.40 -3.46 -16.05
N LEU A 373 -4.68 -2.69 -15.21
CA LEU A 373 -4.60 -2.94 -13.77
C LEU A 373 -5.97 -2.95 -13.10
N LYS A 374 -6.83 -1.97 -13.40
CA LYS A 374 -8.19 -1.89 -12.84
C LYS A 374 -9.02 -3.11 -13.24
N GLN A 375 -8.91 -3.59 -14.48
CA GLN A 375 -9.61 -4.78 -14.93
C GLN A 375 -9.09 -6.05 -14.26
N THR A 376 -7.76 -6.21 -14.15
CA THR A 376 -7.13 -7.32 -13.42
C THR A 376 -7.64 -7.41 -11.99
N ILE A 377 -7.75 -6.28 -11.29
CA ILE A 377 -8.26 -6.24 -9.91
C ILE A 377 -9.76 -6.48 -9.83
N LYS A 378 -10.54 -6.04 -10.83
CA LYS A 378 -11.97 -6.37 -10.94
C LYS A 378 -12.19 -7.88 -11.06
N ASN A 379 -11.35 -8.58 -11.83
CA ASN A 379 -11.46 -10.03 -12.01
C ASN A 379 -11.33 -10.80 -10.68
N VAL A 380 -10.54 -10.29 -9.73
CA VAL A 380 -10.39 -10.88 -8.39
C VAL A 380 -11.23 -10.18 -7.31
N ASN A 381 -12.08 -9.22 -7.68
CA ASN A 381 -12.82 -8.35 -6.77
C ASN A 381 -11.94 -7.82 -5.61
N GLY A 382 -10.77 -7.29 -5.98
CA GLY A 382 -9.78 -6.74 -5.05
C GLY A 382 -9.97 -5.25 -4.77
N THR A 383 -8.94 -4.62 -4.19
CA THR A 383 -8.91 -3.18 -3.90
C THR A 383 -7.92 -2.47 -4.83
N PHE A 384 -8.42 -1.61 -5.72
CA PHE A 384 -7.61 -0.79 -6.61
C PHE A 384 -7.16 0.48 -5.89
N ILE A 385 -5.87 0.55 -5.55
CA ILE A 385 -5.27 1.69 -4.86
C ILE A 385 -4.22 2.35 -5.75
N THR A 386 -4.36 3.65 -5.98
CA THR A 386 -3.42 4.46 -6.76
C THR A 386 -2.89 5.64 -5.96
N LEU A 387 -1.63 6.00 -6.20
CA LEU A 387 -0.94 7.14 -5.59
C LEU A 387 -0.79 8.27 -6.61
N PHE A 388 -1.29 9.46 -6.27
CA PHE A 388 -1.05 10.67 -7.06
C PHE A 388 -0.56 11.80 -6.16
N HIS A 389 0.39 12.60 -6.61
CA HIS A 389 0.75 13.80 -5.87
C HIS A 389 -0.21 14.91 -6.28
N GLN A 390 -0.80 15.59 -5.31
CA GLN A 390 -1.78 16.64 -5.57
C GLN A 390 -1.17 17.78 -6.42
N SER A 391 0.13 18.02 -6.27
CA SER A 391 0.94 18.99 -7.01
C SER A 391 1.18 18.60 -8.48
N ASN A 392 1.09 17.32 -8.83
CA ASN A 392 1.35 16.78 -10.18
C ASN A 392 0.11 16.77 -11.08
N LEU A 393 -0.77 17.78 -10.95
CA LEU A 393 -2.00 17.91 -11.75
C LEU A 393 -2.10 19.23 -12.50
N THR A 394 -1.00 19.98 -12.55
CA THR A 394 -0.89 21.30 -13.16
C THR A 394 0.42 21.49 -13.90
N GLU A 395 0.55 22.59 -14.65
CA GLU A 395 1.79 22.98 -15.34
C GLU A 395 2.33 21.87 -16.25
N ASN A 396 3.56 21.38 -16.02
CA ASN A 396 4.18 20.30 -16.79
C ASN A 396 3.45 18.96 -16.67
N TRP A 397 2.43 18.88 -15.81
CA TRP A 397 1.52 17.75 -15.63
C TRP A 397 0.08 18.06 -16.06
N ALA A 398 -0.16 19.17 -16.77
CA ALA A 398 -1.51 19.53 -17.22
C ALA A 398 -2.16 18.39 -18.04
N ASP A 399 -1.42 17.80 -19.00
CA ASP A 399 -1.90 16.66 -19.78
C ASP A 399 -2.07 15.38 -18.96
N TRP A 400 -1.44 15.29 -17.79
CA TRP A 400 -1.59 14.15 -16.88
C TRP A 400 -2.87 14.23 -16.04
N ARG A 401 -3.55 15.38 -16.05
CA ARG A 401 -4.89 15.48 -15.45
C ARG A 401 -5.86 14.47 -16.06
N LYS A 402 -5.78 14.22 -17.38
CA LYS A 402 -6.64 13.23 -18.05
C LYS A 402 -6.33 11.79 -17.62
N VAL A 403 -5.08 11.52 -17.21
CA VAL A 403 -4.68 10.23 -16.61
C VAL A 403 -5.33 10.08 -15.25
N TYR A 404 -5.24 11.11 -14.41
CA TYR A 404 -5.93 11.12 -13.11
C TYR A 404 -7.46 11.03 -13.23
N GLU A 405 -8.08 11.71 -14.20
CA GLU A 405 -9.53 11.59 -14.42
C GLU A 405 -9.94 10.21 -14.94
N SER A 406 -9.05 9.51 -15.65
CA SER A 406 -9.35 8.20 -16.23
C SER A 406 -9.63 7.13 -15.18
N ILE A 407 -9.01 7.21 -13.99
CA ILE A 407 -9.21 6.19 -12.94
C ILE A 407 -10.61 6.25 -12.31
N PHE A 408 -11.34 7.35 -12.49
CA PHE A 408 -12.73 7.51 -12.02
C PHE A 408 -13.78 6.95 -12.99
N LYS A 409 -13.38 6.66 -14.24
CA LYS A 409 -14.19 6.00 -15.25
C LYS A 409 -14.05 4.48 -15.10
#